data_AF-A0A526QZT3-F1
#
_entry.id   AF-A0A526QZT3-F1
#
_cell.length_a   1.000
_cell.length_b   1.000
_cell.length_c   1.000
_cell.angle_alpha   90.00
_cell.angle_beta   90.00
_cell.angle_gamma   90.00
#
_symmetry.space_group_name_H-M   'P 1'
#
loop_
_entity.id
_entity.type
_entity.pdbx_description
1 polymer ?
#
loop_
_entity_poly.entity_id
_entity_poly.type
_entity_poly.pdbx_seq_one_letter_code
_entity_poly.pdbx_strand_id
1 'polypeptide(L)' 'PIVRDAWMVSGESDFLLHCVASDLGTFQTFVIEELASAPNVDTVRTALTIRRVKDEGLVAF' A
#
# COMPACT_ATOMS: atom_id res chain seq x y z
N PRO A 1 3.42 -0.31 12.22
CA PRO A 1 3.00 -1.45 11.37
C PRO A 1 3.37 -1.13 9.92
N ILE A 2 3.60 -2.15 9.08
CA ILE A 2 3.89 -1.93 7.65
C ILE A 2 2.66 -1.35 6.95
N VAL A 3 1.50 -1.96 7.09
CA VAL A 3 0.22 -1.39 6.65
C VAL A 3 -0.25 -0.36 7.68
N ARG A 4 -0.41 0.89 7.26
CA ARG A 4 -0.91 2.01 8.10
C ARG A 4 -2.40 2.19 7.95
N ASP A 5 -2.88 2.07 6.72
CA ASP A 5 -4.28 2.20 6.36
C ASP A 5 -4.59 1.22 5.22
N ALA A 6 -5.86 0.81 5.12
CA ALA A 6 -6.35 -0.07 4.09
C ALA A 6 -7.76 0.34 3.68
N TRP A 7 -8.02 0.32 2.38
CA TRP A 7 -9.33 0.63 1.82
C TRP A 7 -9.72 -0.45 0.83
N MET A 8 -11.01 -0.79 0.82
CA MET A 8 -11.62 -1.44 -0.34
C MET A 8 -11.96 -0.35 -1.35
N VAL A 9 -11.62 -0.56 -2.61
CA VAL A 9 -11.82 0.44 -3.67
C VAL A 9 -12.57 -0.18 -4.84
N SER A 10 -13.37 0.63 -5.52
CA SER A 10 -13.93 0.25 -6.81
C SER A 10 -12.90 0.52 -7.91
N GLY A 11 -12.66 -0.43 -8.82
CA GLY A 11 -11.78 -0.22 -9.97
C GLY A 11 -11.02 -1.48 -10.38
N GLU A 12 -9.78 -1.31 -10.84
CA GLU A 12 -8.90 -2.42 -11.25
C GLU A 12 -8.39 -3.23 -10.05
N SER A 13 -8.25 -2.60 -8.88
CA SER A 13 -7.82 -3.26 -7.64
C SER A 13 -8.98 -3.32 -6.65
N ASP A 14 -9.08 -4.42 -5.91
CA ASP A 14 -10.10 -4.57 -4.86
C ASP A 14 -9.72 -3.81 -3.59
N PHE A 15 -8.42 -3.73 -3.31
CA PHE A 15 -7.88 -3.09 -2.10
C PHE A 15 -6.72 -2.16 -2.42
N LEU A 16 -6.61 -1.08 -1.64
CA LEU A 16 -5.48 -0.16 -1.63
C LEU A 16 -4.88 -0.13 -0.22
N LEU A 17 -3.57 -0.33 -0.12
CA LEU A 17 -2.84 -0.32 1.16
C LEU A 17 -1.86 0.86 1.20
N HIS A 18 -1.92 1.64 2.28
CA HIS A 18 -0.87 2.61 2.59
C HIS A 18 0.22 1.92 3.40
N CYS A 19 1.33 1.60 2.74
CA CYS A 19 2.44 0.90 3.36
C CYS A 19 3.60 1.84 3.69
N VAL A 20 4.15 1.73 4.91
CA VAL A 20 5.36 2.43 5.36
C VAL A 20 6.34 1.41 5.92
N ALA A 21 7.46 1.22 5.24
CA ALA A 21 8.55 0.32 5.64
C ALA A 21 9.82 1.11 5.98
N SER A 22 10.73 0.49 6.74
CA SER A 22 12.04 1.07 7.08
C SER A 22 12.96 1.23 5.85
N ASP A 23 12.80 0.33 4.88
CA ASP A 23 13.64 0.22 3.70
C ASP A 23 12.93 -0.65 2.64
N LEU A 24 13.50 -0.69 1.42
CA LEU A 24 12.92 -1.41 0.29
C LEU A 24 12.97 -2.94 0.47
N GLY A 25 13.97 -3.47 1.16
CA GLY A 25 14.11 -4.91 1.40
C GLY A 25 12.98 -5.41 2.31
N THR A 26 12.75 -4.70 3.41
CA THR A 26 11.63 -4.98 4.33
C THR A 26 10.28 -4.91 3.61
N PHE A 27 10.09 -3.94 2.71
CA PHE A 27 8.85 -3.84 1.91
C PHE A 27 8.71 -5.00 0.92
N GLN A 28 9.79 -5.38 0.23
CA GLN A 28 9.79 -6.46 -0.75
C GLN A 28 9.48 -7.81 -0.08
N THR A 29 10.09 -8.09 1.08
CA THR A 29 9.79 -9.29 1.88
C THR A 29 8.30 -9.34 2.25
N PHE A 30 7.74 -8.23 2.75
CA PHE A 30 6.31 -8.17 3.06
C PHE A 30 5.42 -8.44 1.83
N VAL A 31 5.75 -7.88 0.67
CA VAL A 31 4.95 -8.10 -0.54
C VAL A 31 5.00 -9.56 -1.00
N ILE A 32 6.18 -10.19 -0.96
CA ILE A 32 6.36 -11.55 -1.48
C ILE A 32 5.87 -12.60 -0.48
N GLU A 33 6.30 -12.49 0.78
CA GLU A 33 6.10 -13.54 1.77
C GLU A 33 4.75 -13.44 2.48
N GLU A 34 4.13 -12.25 2.55
CA GLU A 34 2.86 -12.05 3.25
C GLU A 34 1.70 -11.78 2.27
N LEU A 35 1.84 -10.79 1.37
CA LEU A 35 0.72 -10.42 0.49
C LEU A 35 0.54 -11.42 -0.66
N ALA A 36 1.58 -11.68 -1.44
CA ALA A 36 1.48 -12.55 -2.62
C ALA A 36 1.30 -14.04 -2.26
N SER A 37 1.60 -14.42 -1.02
CA SER A 37 1.38 -15.79 -0.51
C SER A 37 -0.01 -15.99 0.10
N ALA A 38 -0.77 -14.91 0.33
CA ALA A 38 -2.06 -14.99 0.99
C ALA A 38 -3.10 -15.67 0.09
N PRO A 39 -3.95 -16.57 0.63
CA PRO A 39 -4.84 -17.43 -0.18
C PRO A 39 -5.89 -16.67 -0.99
N ASN A 40 -6.20 -15.42 -0.65
CA ASN A 40 -7.19 -14.59 -1.33
C ASN A 40 -6.57 -13.40 -2.07
N VAL A 41 -5.26 -13.43 -2.34
CA VAL A 41 -4.54 -12.38 -3.07
C VAL A 41 -4.03 -12.98 -4.38
N ASP A 42 -4.64 -12.57 -5.49
CA ASP A 42 -4.24 -13.03 -6.82
C ASP A 42 -3.04 -12.25 -7.38
N THR A 43 -3.10 -10.91 -7.30
CA THR A 43 -2.06 -10.03 -7.83
C THR A 43 -1.78 -8.88 -6.88
N VAL A 44 -0.50 -8.55 -6.68
CA VAL A 44 -0.06 -7.37 -5.92
C VAL A 44 0.62 -6.38 -6.87
N ARG A 45 0.15 -5.13 -6.86
CA ARG A 45 0.78 -4.02 -7.58
C ARG A 45 1.25 -2.97 -6.60
N THR A 46 2.46 -2.45 -6.80
CA THR A 46 3.07 -1.48 -5.88
C THR A 46 3.38 -0.18 -6.59
N ALA A 47 3.21 0.93 -5.87
CA ALA A 47 3.58 2.26 -6.32
C ALA A 47 4.46 2.90 -5.23
N LEU A 48 5.75 3.06 -5.52
CA LEU A 48 6.69 3.68 -4.59
C LEU A 48 6.54 5.20 -4.64
N THR A 49 6.32 5.82 -3.48
CA THR A 49 6.31 7.27 -3.38
C THR A 49 7.75 7.79 -3.32
N ILE A 50 8.08 8.77 -4.17
CA ILE A 50 9.43 9.38 -4.21
C ILE A 50 9.46 10.65 -3.35
N ARG A 51 8.44 11.51 -3.52
CA ARG A 51 8.31 12.77 -2.78
C ARG A 51 6.85 13.15 -2.66
N ARG A 52 6.42 13.51 -1.45
CA ARG A 52 5.11 14.12 -1.21
C ARG A 52 5.13 15.57 -1.68
N VAL A 53 4.33 15.89 -2.69
CA VAL A 53 4.26 17.26 -3.27
C VAL A 53 3.21 18.14 -2.61
N LYS A 54 2.19 17.52 -1.99
CA LYS A 54 1.11 18.19 -1.27
C LYS A 54 0.73 17.36 -0.04
N ASP A 55 0.62 18.04 1.10
CA ASP A 55 0.27 17.46 2.39
C ASP A 55 -0.68 18.36 3.19
N GLU A 56 -1.54 19.07 2.47
CA GLU A 56 -2.60 19.85 3.08
C GLU A 56 -3.82 18.93 3.24
N GLY A 57 -4.34 18.85 4.46
CA GLY A 57 -5.53 18.07 4.78
C GLY A 57 -6.77 18.56 4.03
N LEU A 58 -7.88 17.82 4.14
CA LEU A 58 -9.16 18.12 3.50
C LEU A 58 -9.49 19.62 3.60
N VAL A 59 -9.88 20.20 2.47
CA VAL A 59 -10.41 21.57 2.42
C VAL A 59 -11.58 21.63 3.40
N ALA A 60 -11.47 22.49 4.42
CA ALA A 60 -12.58 22.72 5.33
C ALA A 60 -13.78 23.23 4.52
N PHE A 61 -14.89 22.49 4.57
CA PHE A 61 -16.16 22.91 4.01
C PHE A 61 -16.83 23.92 4.94
#